data_AF-A0A9X8VF51-F1
#
_entry.id   AF-A0A9X8VF51-F1
#
_cell.length_a   1.000
_cell.length_b   1.000
_cell.length_c   1.000
_cell.angle_alpha   90.00
_cell.angle_beta   90.00
_cell.angle_gamma   90.00
#
_symmetry.space_group_name_H-M   'P 1'
#
loop_
_entity.id
_entity.type
_entity.pdbx_description
1 polymer ?
#
loop_
_entity_poly.entity_id
_entity_poly.type
_entity_poly.pdbx_seq_one_letter_code
_entity_poly.pdbx_strand_id
1 'polypeptide(L)'
;PSPTLNYRPALHDSNGLSIHAGNGEWIWRPLNNPKHLSVSTYTVENPKGFGLLQRGRNFKEYEDLDDRYDLRPSAWIEPKGDWGKGKVELVEIPTADETNDNIVAFWTPDTLPEAKKPLTLSYRLNFTRDEDKLHSQDIAYVARTMRSTGDVKQSNLIREPDGSVAFLVDFVGPVLKGLDANTPVASQISIGDNGEMVENNVRYNPVTKGWRLTVRLKVKDDKKPVEMRAALVNGDKTLSETWSYQLPANE
;
A
#
# COMPACT_ATOMS: atom_id res chain seq x y z
N PRO A 1 -1.15 12.81 -5.65
CA PRO A 1 -1.55 13.50 -6.90
C PRO A 1 -0.48 14.52 -7.29
N SER A 2 -0.20 14.68 -8.59
CA SER A 2 0.71 15.74 -9.04
C SER A 2 0.11 17.10 -8.69
N PRO A 3 0.87 18.03 -8.07
CA PRO A 3 0.43 19.42 -7.92
C PRO A 3 0.40 20.17 -9.26
N THR A 4 1.10 19.64 -10.27
CA THR A 4 1.16 20.18 -11.62
C THR A 4 0.15 19.47 -12.52
N LEU A 5 -0.64 20.26 -13.26
CA LEU A 5 -1.56 19.74 -14.27
C LEU A 5 -0.80 18.86 -15.27
N ASN A 6 -1.25 17.63 -15.43
CA ASN A 6 -0.67 16.65 -16.35
C ASN A 6 -1.81 15.84 -16.97
N TYR A 7 -1.66 15.44 -18.23
CA TYR A 7 -2.64 14.57 -18.88
C TYR A 7 -2.56 13.13 -18.34
N ARG A 8 -1.37 12.73 -17.84
CA ARG A 8 -1.13 11.43 -17.22
C ARG A 8 -1.79 11.38 -15.84
N PRO A 9 -2.71 10.43 -15.57
CA PRO A 9 -3.30 10.30 -14.25
C PRO A 9 -2.32 9.79 -13.18
N ALA A 10 -1.37 8.95 -13.58
CA ALA A 10 -0.29 8.42 -12.74
C ALA A 10 1.02 8.29 -13.55
N LEU A 11 2.14 8.35 -12.85
CA LEU A 11 3.49 8.21 -13.40
C LEU A 11 4.35 7.54 -12.32
N HIS A 12 4.63 6.25 -12.52
CA HIS A 12 5.46 5.45 -11.61
C HIS A 12 5.77 4.06 -12.20
N ASP A 13 6.86 3.46 -11.74
CA ASP A 13 7.25 2.08 -12.09
C ASP A 13 6.76 1.04 -11.08
N SER A 14 6.38 1.51 -9.90
CA SER A 14 5.81 0.73 -8.80
C SER A 14 4.93 1.66 -7.97
N ASN A 15 3.91 1.10 -7.31
CA ASN A 15 3.00 1.89 -6.48
C ASN A 15 2.75 1.31 -5.09
N GLY A 16 3.42 0.21 -4.74
CA GLY A 16 3.50 -0.22 -3.35
C GLY A 16 4.57 -1.27 -3.11
N LEU A 17 5.01 -1.31 -1.86
CA LEU A 17 5.75 -2.42 -1.29
C LEU A 17 4.75 -3.46 -0.79
N SER A 18 4.84 -4.69 -1.30
CA SER A 18 4.12 -5.84 -0.78
C SER A 18 5.06 -6.69 0.06
N ILE A 19 4.55 -7.22 1.19
CA ILE A 19 5.31 -8.09 2.10
C ILE A 19 4.42 -9.26 2.50
N HIS A 20 4.95 -10.47 2.39
CA HIS A 20 4.38 -11.68 2.99
C HIS A 20 5.27 -12.06 4.18
N ALA A 21 4.85 -11.65 5.38
CA ALA A 21 5.59 -11.84 6.61
C ALA A 21 5.64 -13.32 7.01
N GLY A 22 6.62 -13.71 7.84
CA GLY A 22 6.77 -15.11 8.26
C GLY A 22 5.59 -15.64 9.08
N ASN A 23 4.90 -14.76 9.81
CA ASN A 23 3.65 -15.08 10.53
C ASN A 23 2.43 -15.29 9.59
N GLY A 24 2.59 -15.09 8.28
CA GLY A 24 1.54 -15.24 7.27
C GLY A 24 0.74 -13.96 6.99
N GLU A 25 1.00 -12.85 7.68
CA GLU A 25 0.39 -11.56 7.36
C GLU A 25 0.86 -11.08 5.97
N TRP A 26 -0.10 -10.63 5.15
CA TRP A 26 0.19 -9.83 3.96
C TRP A 26 0.09 -8.35 4.31
N ILE A 27 1.08 -7.57 3.91
CA ILE A 27 1.14 -6.12 4.13
C ILE A 27 1.31 -5.43 2.78
N TRP A 28 0.51 -4.39 2.56
CA TRP A 28 0.62 -3.51 1.41
C TRP A 28 0.90 -2.09 1.87
N ARG A 29 2.07 -1.56 1.50
CA ARG A 29 2.49 -0.18 1.74
C ARG A 29 2.48 0.60 0.44
N PRO A 30 1.39 1.32 0.10
CA PRO A 30 1.37 2.21 -1.05
C PRO A 30 2.53 3.21 -0.98
N LEU A 31 3.19 3.48 -2.10
CA LEU A 31 4.33 4.39 -2.15
C LEU A 31 3.91 5.87 -2.13
N ASN A 32 4.82 6.72 -1.66
CA ASN A 32 4.73 8.17 -1.72
C ASN A 32 5.98 8.74 -2.41
N ASN A 33 5.87 9.99 -2.86
CA ASN A 33 7.01 10.85 -3.16
C ASN A 33 7.06 11.94 -2.07
N PRO A 34 7.66 11.66 -0.90
CA PRO A 34 7.59 12.56 0.25
C PRO A 34 8.44 13.83 0.04
N LYS A 35 8.16 14.90 0.80
CA LYS A 35 8.98 16.12 0.79
C LYS A 35 10.33 15.99 1.49
N HIS A 36 10.49 14.96 2.32
CA HIS A 36 11.71 14.64 3.05
C HIS A 36 11.99 13.14 2.94
N LEU A 37 13.26 12.74 3.05
CA LEU A 37 13.65 11.33 3.08
C LEU A 37 12.83 10.57 4.13
N SER A 38 12.18 9.49 3.71
CA SER A 38 11.39 8.63 4.58
C SER A 38 11.93 7.21 4.55
N VAL A 39 12.10 6.62 5.74
CA VAL A 39 12.48 5.22 5.91
C VAL A 39 11.38 4.54 6.72
N SER A 40 10.69 3.57 6.12
CA SER A 40 9.73 2.72 6.81
C SER A 40 10.35 1.34 7.06
N THR A 41 10.22 0.83 8.28
CA THR A 41 10.85 -0.42 8.73
C THR A 41 9.79 -1.42 9.18
N TYR A 42 9.77 -2.60 8.56
CA TYR A 42 8.89 -3.71 8.93
C TYR A 42 9.71 -4.84 9.54
N THR A 43 9.62 -5.01 10.87
CA THR A 43 10.30 -6.12 11.56
C THR A 43 9.62 -7.43 11.17
N VAL A 44 10.41 -8.38 10.69
CA VAL A 44 9.96 -9.69 10.24
C VAL A 44 10.92 -10.78 10.68
N GLU A 45 10.40 -11.97 10.91
CA GLU A 45 11.19 -13.18 11.09
C GLU A 45 10.82 -14.14 9.96
N ASN A 46 11.82 -14.66 9.23
CA ASN A 46 11.63 -15.56 8.10
C ASN A 46 10.58 -15.07 7.08
N PRO A 47 10.78 -13.90 6.44
CA PRO A 47 9.83 -13.39 5.44
C PRO A 47 9.62 -14.41 4.32
N LYS A 48 8.37 -14.64 3.94
CA LYS A 48 8.00 -15.54 2.82
C LYS A 48 8.15 -14.87 1.47
N GLY A 49 8.15 -13.55 1.44
CA GLY A 49 8.55 -12.75 0.29
C GLY A 49 8.23 -11.27 0.47
N PHE A 50 8.83 -10.44 -0.37
CA PHE A 50 8.56 -9.01 -0.43
C PHE A 50 8.94 -8.46 -1.80
N GLY A 51 8.41 -7.31 -2.18
CA GLY A 51 8.71 -6.74 -3.48
C GLY A 51 8.03 -5.42 -3.76
N LEU A 52 8.54 -4.70 -4.77
CA LEU A 52 7.88 -3.53 -5.33
C LEU A 52 6.94 -3.99 -6.43
N LEU A 53 5.66 -3.68 -6.28
CA LEU A 53 4.63 -4.08 -7.21
C LEU A 53 4.03 -2.87 -7.89
N GLN A 54 3.56 -3.13 -9.10
CA GLN A 54 2.76 -2.23 -9.90
C GLN A 54 1.35 -2.82 -10.07
N ARG A 55 0.46 -2.47 -9.14
CA ARG A 55 -0.96 -2.88 -9.21
C ARG A 55 -1.77 -1.84 -9.98
N GLY A 56 -2.62 -2.27 -10.89
CA GLY A 56 -3.33 -1.36 -11.81
C GLY A 56 -2.50 -1.15 -13.07
N ARG A 57 -2.95 -1.77 -14.17
CA ARG A 57 -2.21 -1.84 -15.44
C ARG A 57 -3.08 -1.42 -16.62
N ASN A 58 -4.21 -0.76 -16.37
CA ASN A 58 -5.00 -0.25 -17.47
C ASN A 58 -4.23 0.93 -18.07
N PHE A 59 -4.04 0.94 -19.39
CA PHE A 59 -3.34 2.04 -20.08
C PHE A 59 -3.88 3.42 -19.66
N LYS A 60 -5.20 3.55 -19.48
CA LYS A 60 -5.86 4.78 -19.04
C LYS A 60 -5.46 5.34 -17.67
N GLU A 61 -4.76 4.56 -16.86
CA GLU A 61 -4.23 5.02 -15.58
C GLU A 61 -2.93 5.82 -15.77
N TYR A 62 -2.31 5.74 -16.95
CA TYR A 62 -1.01 6.34 -17.27
C TYR A 62 -1.05 7.22 -18.52
N GLU A 63 -1.76 6.79 -19.58
CA GLU A 63 -1.95 7.50 -20.87
C GLU A 63 -0.65 7.83 -21.65
N ASP A 64 0.49 7.29 -21.22
CA ASP A 64 1.79 7.52 -21.86
C ASP A 64 2.10 6.47 -22.93
N LEU A 65 2.18 6.88 -24.20
CA LEU A 65 2.46 6.00 -25.34
C LEU A 65 3.94 5.65 -25.50
N ASP A 66 4.86 6.49 -25.01
CA ASP A 66 6.30 6.33 -25.14
C ASP A 66 6.86 5.46 -23.99
N ASP A 67 6.54 5.84 -22.76
CA ASP A 67 7.14 5.25 -21.55
C ASP A 67 6.44 3.99 -21.04
N ARG A 68 5.20 3.75 -21.47
CA ARG A 68 4.40 2.54 -21.24
C ARG A 68 4.51 1.97 -19.83
N TYR A 69 4.32 2.84 -18.83
CA TYR A 69 4.34 2.47 -17.41
C TYR A 69 3.43 1.27 -17.11
N ASP A 70 2.27 1.19 -17.76
CA ASP A 70 1.31 0.06 -17.66
C ASP A 70 1.92 -1.32 -17.95
N LEU A 71 3.03 -1.37 -18.70
CA LEU A 71 3.76 -2.57 -19.06
C LEU A 71 4.96 -2.88 -18.15
N ARG A 72 5.41 -1.95 -17.29
CA ARG A 72 6.62 -2.13 -16.47
C ARG A 72 6.41 -3.23 -15.41
N PRO A 73 7.42 -4.06 -15.12
CA PRO A 73 7.24 -5.25 -14.29
C PRO A 73 7.12 -4.91 -12.80
N SER A 74 6.36 -5.72 -12.07
CA SER A 74 6.56 -5.89 -10.63
C SER A 74 7.79 -6.77 -10.39
N ALA A 75 8.49 -6.57 -9.26
CA ALA A 75 9.62 -7.40 -8.84
C ALA A 75 9.36 -7.99 -7.45
N TRP A 76 9.34 -9.32 -7.35
CA TRP A 76 9.07 -10.06 -6.10
C TRP A 76 10.24 -10.94 -5.70
N ILE A 77 10.77 -10.73 -4.50
CA ILE A 77 11.80 -11.56 -3.87
C ILE A 77 11.11 -12.66 -3.08
N GLU A 78 11.42 -13.91 -3.41
CA GLU A 78 10.99 -15.11 -2.71
C GLU A 78 12.22 -15.77 -2.06
N PRO A 79 12.45 -15.53 -0.75
CA PRO A 79 13.52 -16.17 0.01
C PRO A 79 13.50 -17.70 -0.10
N LYS A 80 14.69 -18.31 -0.14
CA LYS A 80 14.89 -19.76 -0.08
C LYS A 80 15.60 -20.11 1.22
N GLY A 81 14.89 -20.81 2.08
CA GLY A 81 15.32 -21.09 3.46
C GLY A 81 14.98 -19.96 4.42
N ASP A 82 15.43 -20.13 5.66
CA ASP A 82 15.13 -19.22 6.77
C ASP A 82 16.14 -18.08 6.81
N TRP A 83 15.69 -16.85 6.60
CA TRP A 83 16.53 -15.65 6.69
C TRP A 83 16.69 -15.13 8.14
N GLY A 84 15.94 -15.70 9.08
CA GLY A 84 15.97 -15.31 10.49
C GLY A 84 15.28 -13.97 10.74
N LYS A 85 15.66 -13.34 11.86
CA LYS A 85 15.14 -12.04 12.28
C LYS A 85 15.80 -10.91 11.52
N GLY A 86 14.99 -9.96 11.08
CA GLY A 86 15.46 -8.78 10.40
C GLY A 86 14.32 -7.84 10.06
N LYS A 87 14.57 -7.00 9.07
CA LYS A 87 13.68 -5.92 8.67
C LYS A 87 13.55 -5.89 7.17
N VAL A 88 12.32 -5.75 6.66
CA VAL A 88 12.11 -5.24 5.31
C VAL A 88 12.03 -3.73 5.42
N GLU A 89 12.90 -3.04 4.70
CA GLU A 89 13.04 -1.58 4.74
C GLU A 89 12.61 -0.99 3.40
N LEU A 90 11.85 0.11 3.49
CA LEU A 90 11.44 0.94 2.36
C LEU A 90 12.07 2.32 2.53
N VAL A 91 12.79 2.78 1.53
CA VAL A 91 13.34 4.13 1.45
C VAL A 91 12.62 4.89 0.35
N GLU A 92 11.99 6.00 0.70
CA GLU A 92 11.33 6.92 -0.21
C GLU A 92 12.10 8.25 -0.21
N ILE A 93 12.72 8.56 -1.35
CA ILE A 93 13.57 9.74 -1.55
C ILE A 93 12.73 10.82 -2.25
N PRO A 94 12.78 12.09 -1.82
CA PRO A 94 12.13 13.17 -2.55
C PRO A 94 12.71 13.32 -3.96
N THR A 95 11.85 13.32 -4.97
CA THR A 95 12.25 13.64 -6.34
C THR A 95 11.28 14.63 -6.99
N ALA A 96 11.80 15.48 -7.87
CA ALA A 96 10.98 16.40 -8.68
C ALA A 96 10.66 15.83 -10.07
N ASP A 97 11.38 14.79 -10.50
CA ASP A 97 11.28 14.20 -11.83
C ASP A 97 11.39 12.66 -11.78
N GLU A 98 10.90 12.04 -12.85
CA GLU A 98 10.86 10.60 -13.07
C GLU A 98 12.18 10.01 -13.58
N THR A 99 13.19 10.83 -13.85
CA THR A 99 14.44 10.36 -14.45
C THR A 99 15.36 9.67 -13.44
N ASN A 100 15.14 9.94 -12.15
CA ASN A 100 15.90 9.39 -11.05
C ASN A 100 15.02 8.46 -10.20
N ASP A 101 15.47 7.21 -10.04
CA ASP A 101 14.83 6.28 -9.12
C ASP A 101 14.84 6.83 -7.70
N ASN A 102 13.67 6.85 -7.07
CA ASN A 102 13.50 7.45 -5.75
C ASN A 102 12.96 6.45 -4.71
N ILE A 103 12.89 5.16 -5.05
CA ILE A 103 12.35 4.10 -4.19
C ILE A 103 13.37 2.97 -4.06
N VAL A 104 13.65 2.57 -2.82
CA VAL A 104 14.51 1.41 -2.52
C VAL A 104 13.78 0.48 -1.56
N ALA A 105 13.80 -0.83 -1.84
CA ALA A 105 13.28 -1.84 -0.92
C ALA A 105 14.29 -2.99 -0.77
N PHE A 106 14.59 -3.37 0.47
CA PHE A 106 15.54 -4.44 0.77
C PHE A 106 15.25 -5.10 2.11
N TRP A 107 15.94 -6.20 2.39
CA TRP A 107 15.92 -6.84 3.70
C TRP A 107 17.29 -6.71 4.38
N THR A 108 17.26 -6.45 5.68
CA THR A 108 18.45 -6.32 6.53
C THR A 108 18.32 -7.29 7.72
N PRO A 109 19.31 -8.16 8.00
CA PRO A 109 19.30 -8.98 9.20
C PRO A 109 19.44 -8.11 10.46
N ASP A 110 18.80 -8.50 11.57
CA ASP A 110 18.97 -7.80 12.85
C ASP A 110 20.40 -7.88 13.39
N THR A 111 21.14 -8.92 13.01
CA THR A 111 22.53 -9.13 13.42
C THR A 111 23.35 -9.55 12.20
N LEU A 112 24.35 -8.75 11.85
CA LEU A 112 25.32 -9.09 10.82
C LEU A 112 26.32 -10.13 11.34
N PRO A 113 26.83 -11.02 10.47
CA PRO A 113 27.93 -11.87 10.84
C PRO A 113 29.19 -11.04 11.18
N GLU A 114 30.07 -11.59 12.00
CA GLU A 114 31.39 -11.00 12.23
C GLU A 114 32.14 -10.77 10.91
N ALA A 115 33.06 -9.80 10.90
CA ALA A 115 33.90 -9.54 9.75
C ALA A 115 34.56 -10.84 9.25
N LYS A 116 34.51 -11.05 7.93
CA LYS A 116 35.02 -12.25 7.22
C LYS A 116 34.21 -13.54 7.43
N LYS A 117 33.11 -13.53 8.21
CA LYS A 117 32.14 -14.63 8.19
C LYS A 117 31.08 -14.39 7.11
N PRO A 118 30.70 -15.41 6.32
CA PRO A 118 29.74 -15.24 5.24
C PRO A 118 28.32 -15.00 5.77
N LEU A 119 27.56 -14.15 5.06
CA LEU A 119 26.10 -14.13 5.10
C LEU A 119 25.59 -14.84 3.85
N THR A 120 25.02 -16.04 4.00
CA THR A 120 24.49 -16.81 2.87
C THR A 120 23.00 -16.55 2.71
N LEU A 121 22.63 -15.90 1.61
CA LEU A 121 21.23 -15.66 1.23
C LEU A 121 20.95 -16.35 -0.10
N SER A 122 19.86 -17.12 -0.15
CA SER A 122 19.33 -17.69 -1.38
C SER A 122 17.92 -17.15 -1.59
N TYR A 123 17.59 -16.77 -2.82
CA TYR A 123 16.28 -16.25 -3.19
C TYR A 123 16.01 -16.45 -4.69
N ARG A 124 14.73 -16.33 -5.05
CA ARG A 124 14.29 -16.11 -6.43
C ARG A 124 13.80 -14.67 -6.56
N LEU A 125 14.22 -13.98 -7.62
CA LEU A 125 13.64 -12.70 -8.03
C LEU A 125 12.70 -12.95 -9.21
N ASN A 126 11.41 -12.67 -9.01
CA ASN A 126 10.37 -12.87 -10.02
C ASN A 126 9.92 -11.53 -10.58
N PHE A 127 10.21 -11.28 -11.86
CA PHE A 127 9.66 -10.15 -12.60
C PHE A 127 8.36 -10.58 -13.28
N THR A 128 7.26 -9.92 -12.95
CA THR A 128 5.92 -10.33 -13.41
C THR A 128 5.03 -9.14 -13.71
N ARG A 129 3.97 -9.39 -14.48
CA ARG A 129 2.82 -8.48 -14.67
C ARG A 129 1.51 -9.11 -14.19
N ASP A 130 1.60 -10.26 -13.55
CA ASP A 130 0.49 -11.02 -12.98
C ASP A 130 0.54 -10.89 -11.44
N GLU A 131 0.28 -9.69 -10.91
CA GLU A 131 0.37 -9.43 -9.45
C GLU A 131 -0.60 -10.29 -8.64
N ASP A 132 -1.74 -10.67 -9.21
CA ASP A 132 -2.75 -11.53 -8.60
C ASP A 132 -2.21 -12.95 -8.34
N LYS A 133 -1.29 -13.44 -9.17
CA LYS A 133 -0.64 -14.75 -8.98
C LYS A 133 0.40 -14.76 -7.85
N LEU A 134 0.84 -13.59 -7.37
CA LEU A 134 1.73 -13.49 -6.21
C LEU A 134 0.96 -13.68 -4.89
N HIS A 135 -0.34 -13.40 -4.88
CA HIS A 135 -1.16 -13.39 -3.67
C HIS A 135 -1.89 -14.72 -3.46
N SER A 136 -2.14 -15.06 -2.20
CA SER A 136 -3.04 -16.18 -1.86
C SER A 136 -4.45 -15.88 -2.35
N GLN A 137 -5.14 -16.90 -2.88
CA GLN A 137 -6.54 -16.78 -3.28
C GLN A 137 -7.48 -16.54 -2.09
N ASP A 138 -7.03 -16.87 -0.87
CA ASP A 138 -7.80 -16.75 0.38
C ASP A 138 -7.73 -15.35 1.00
N ILE A 139 -6.90 -14.45 0.45
CA ILE A 139 -6.67 -13.11 0.97
C ILE A 139 -6.91 -12.09 -0.14
N ALA A 140 -7.74 -11.08 0.15
CA ALA A 140 -7.95 -9.94 -0.73
C ALA A 140 -6.79 -8.96 -0.65
N TYR A 141 -6.60 -8.20 -1.72
CA TYR A 141 -5.55 -7.20 -1.82
C TYR A 141 -6.12 -5.85 -2.24
N VAL A 142 -5.39 -4.79 -1.92
CA VAL A 142 -5.70 -3.42 -2.32
C VAL A 142 -5.44 -3.26 -3.81
N ALA A 143 -6.51 -3.02 -4.57
CA ALA A 143 -6.43 -2.69 -6.00
C ALA A 143 -5.93 -1.26 -6.21
N ARG A 144 -6.35 -0.32 -5.36
CA ARG A 144 -5.94 1.09 -5.42
C ARG A 144 -6.23 1.82 -4.12
N THR A 145 -5.46 2.87 -3.88
CA THR A 145 -5.68 3.87 -2.82
C THR A 145 -5.92 5.22 -3.48
N MET A 146 -7.03 5.88 -3.17
CA MET A 146 -7.36 7.21 -3.67
C MET A 146 -7.40 8.20 -2.51
N ARG A 147 -6.63 9.29 -2.61
CA ARG A 147 -6.67 10.40 -1.66
C ARG A 147 -7.67 11.45 -2.13
N SER A 148 -8.43 11.99 -1.20
CA SER A 148 -9.41 13.06 -1.44
C SER A 148 -9.40 14.05 -0.29
N THR A 149 -9.77 15.29 -0.56
CA THR A 149 -10.13 16.23 0.50
C THR A 149 -11.33 15.65 1.25
N GLY A 150 -11.29 15.64 2.58
CA GLY A 150 -12.46 15.30 3.37
C GLY A 150 -13.50 16.41 3.25
N ASP A 151 -14.76 16.02 3.09
CA ASP A 151 -15.86 16.95 2.96
C ASP A 151 -17.07 16.54 3.80
N VAL A 152 -17.86 17.53 4.17
CA VAL A 152 -19.18 17.33 4.75
C VAL A 152 -20.23 17.79 3.76
N LYS A 153 -21.27 16.96 3.56
CA LYS A 153 -22.42 17.33 2.75
C LYS A 153 -23.36 18.17 3.62
N GLN A 154 -23.48 19.45 3.29
CA GLN A 154 -24.43 20.35 3.93
C GLN A 154 -25.88 20.01 3.54
N SER A 155 -26.85 20.58 4.26
CA SER A 155 -28.29 20.42 3.98
C SER A 155 -28.69 20.95 2.60
N ASN A 156 -27.97 21.94 2.07
CA ASN A 156 -28.10 22.47 0.71
C ASN A 156 -27.44 21.58 -0.37
N LEU A 157 -26.94 20.40 0.01
CA LEU A 157 -26.23 19.42 -0.83
C LEU A 157 -24.84 19.87 -1.32
N ILE A 158 -24.36 21.05 -0.93
CA ILE A 158 -23.00 21.53 -1.22
C ILE A 158 -22.01 20.78 -0.33
N ARG A 159 -20.88 20.38 -0.91
CA ARG A 159 -19.74 19.78 -0.21
C ARG A 159 -18.76 20.88 0.14
N GLU A 160 -18.42 20.99 1.41
CA GLU A 160 -17.37 21.89 1.88
C GLU A 160 -16.24 21.11 2.53
N PRO A 161 -14.97 21.47 2.27
CA PRO A 161 -13.83 20.93 2.99
C PRO A 161 -13.97 21.16 4.49
N ASP A 162 -13.83 20.10 5.28
CA ASP A 162 -13.91 20.15 6.75
C ASP A 162 -12.54 20.14 7.44
N GLY A 163 -11.48 20.31 6.64
CA GLY A 163 -10.08 20.24 7.07
C GLY A 163 -9.56 18.82 7.29
N SER A 164 -10.35 17.79 7.02
CA SER A 164 -9.91 16.40 7.08
C SER A 164 -9.37 15.91 5.72
N VAL A 165 -8.64 14.80 5.75
CA VAL A 165 -8.18 14.07 4.57
C VAL A 165 -8.89 12.73 4.53
N ALA A 166 -9.31 12.31 3.34
CA ALA A 166 -9.98 11.04 3.11
C ALA A 166 -9.15 10.11 2.22
N PHE A 167 -9.16 8.82 2.55
CA PHE A 167 -8.62 7.73 1.78
C PHE A 167 -9.74 6.76 1.41
N LEU A 168 -9.86 6.47 0.12
CA LEU A 168 -10.75 5.45 -0.40
C LEU A 168 -9.88 4.30 -0.90
N VAL A 169 -9.98 3.16 -0.23
CA VAL A 169 -9.16 1.96 -0.47
C VAL A 169 -10.07 0.87 -1.04
N ASP A 170 -9.86 0.51 -2.30
CA ASP A 170 -10.60 -0.58 -2.94
C ASP A 170 -9.86 -1.89 -2.72
N PHE A 171 -10.51 -2.85 -2.05
CA PHE A 171 -10.03 -4.22 -1.89
C PHE A 171 -10.74 -5.15 -2.88
N VAL A 172 -9.98 -6.03 -3.50
CA VAL A 172 -10.46 -7.05 -4.43
C VAL A 172 -9.75 -8.37 -4.18
N GLY A 173 -10.37 -9.47 -4.58
CA GLY A 173 -9.74 -10.78 -4.50
C GLY A 173 -10.77 -11.91 -4.63
N PRO A 174 -10.34 -13.14 -4.90
CA PRO A 174 -11.23 -14.29 -5.02
C PRO A 174 -12.09 -14.50 -3.76
N VAL A 175 -11.48 -14.37 -2.57
CA VAL A 175 -12.18 -14.46 -1.28
C VAL A 175 -13.34 -13.49 -1.15
N LEU A 176 -13.23 -12.27 -1.71
CA LEU A 176 -14.31 -11.27 -1.68
C LEU A 176 -15.36 -11.54 -2.75
N LYS A 177 -14.97 -11.95 -3.96
CA LYS A 177 -15.90 -12.25 -5.06
C LYS A 177 -16.89 -13.36 -4.71
N GLY A 178 -16.53 -14.26 -3.79
CA GLY A 178 -17.39 -15.33 -3.29
C GLY A 178 -18.38 -14.92 -2.20
N LEU A 179 -18.32 -13.68 -1.69
CA LEU A 179 -19.20 -13.19 -0.63
C LEU A 179 -20.43 -12.50 -1.21
N ASP A 180 -21.56 -12.62 -0.51
CA ASP A 180 -22.77 -11.85 -0.83
C ASP A 180 -22.56 -10.36 -0.55
N ALA A 181 -23.21 -9.50 -1.33
CA ALA A 181 -23.11 -8.05 -1.21
C ALA A 181 -23.50 -7.51 0.19
N ASN A 182 -24.35 -8.25 0.91
CA ASN A 182 -24.82 -7.90 2.26
C ASN A 182 -23.97 -8.53 3.38
N THR A 183 -22.88 -9.22 3.04
CA THR A 183 -21.95 -9.77 4.04
C THR A 183 -21.45 -8.63 4.93
N PRO A 184 -21.49 -8.76 6.27
CA PRO A 184 -21.11 -7.71 7.21
C PRO A 184 -19.58 -7.57 7.31
N VAL A 185 -18.94 -7.21 6.19
CA VAL A 185 -17.51 -6.93 6.15
C VAL A 185 -17.23 -5.64 6.91
N ALA A 186 -16.37 -5.73 7.90
CA ALA A 186 -15.90 -4.62 8.71
C ALA A 186 -14.41 -4.33 8.42
N SER A 187 -13.89 -3.25 8.98
CA SER A 187 -12.46 -2.95 8.99
C SER A 187 -11.93 -3.03 10.41
N GLN A 188 -10.76 -3.65 10.57
CA GLN A 188 -9.90 -3.42 11.73
C GLN A 188 -8.93 -2.30 11.35
N ILE A 189 -8.96 -1.19 12.07
CA ILE A 189 -8.17 0.01 11.76
C ILE A 189 -7.39 0.49 12.98
N SER A 190 -6.16 0.93 12.76
CA SER A 190 -5.35 1.66 13.72
C SER A 190 -4.79 2.92 13.08
N ILE A 191 -4.71 4.00 13.86
CA ILE A 191 -4.17 5.29 13.44
C ILE A 191 -3.15 5.74 14.49
N GLY A 192 -2.02 6.30 14.06
CA GLY A 192 -1.01 6.87 14.95
C GLY A 192 -1.51 8.12 15.66
N ASP A 193 -0.82 8.51 16.75
CA ASP A 193 -1.26 9.58 17.66
C ASP A 193 -1.43 10.96 17.01
N ASN A 194 -0.77 11.21 15.87
CA ASN A 194 -0.90 12.46 15.11
C ASN A 194 -2.18 12.54 14.27
N GLY A 195 -2.95 11.46 14.19
CA GLY A 195 -4.24 11.41 13.51
C GLY A 195 -5.43 11.40 14.47
N GLU A 196 -6.56 11.91 14.00
CA GLU A 196 -7.86 11.78 14.67
C GLU A 196 -8.87 11.22 13.67
N MET A 197 -9.43 10.03 13.96
CA MET A 197 -10.38 9.36 13.08
C MET A 197 -11.72 10.12 13.07
N VAL A 198 -12.17 10.51 11.88
CA VAL A 198 -13.47 11.15 11.64
C VAL A 198 -14.47 10.14 11.08
N GLU A 199 -14.03 9.27 10.17
CA GLU A 199 -14.90 8.29 9.52
C GLU A 199 -14.14 6.99 9.25
N ASN A 200 -14.81 5.88 9.53
CA ASN A 200 -14.41 4.55 9.11
C ASN A 200 -15.65 3.83 8.55
N ASN A 201 -15.73 3.71 7.23
CA ASN A 201 -16.87 3.09 6.55
C ASN A 201 -16.40 2.05 5.55
N VAL A 202 -17.03 0.86 5.58
CA VAL A 202 -16.79 -0.19 4.59
C VAL A 202 -18.09 -0.43 3.83
N ARG A 203 -18.00 -0.48 2.50
CA ARG A 203 -19.15 -0.74 1.63
C ARG A 203 -18.81 -1.66 0.46
N TYR A 204 -19.76 -2.49 0.07
CA TYR A 204 -19.63 -3.30 -1.14
C TYR A 204 -19.54 -2.40 -2.39
N ASN A 205 -18.68 -2.79 -3.33
CA ASN A 205 -18.51 -2.15 -4.62
C ASN A 205 -19.01 -3.09 -5.73
N PRO A 206 -20.21 -2.84 -6.30
CA PRO A 206 -20.82 -3.74 -7.28
C PRO A 206 -20.06 -3.78 -8.62
N VAL A 207 -19.24 -2.76 -8.92
CA VAL A 207 -18.47 -2.69 -10.16
C VAL A 207 -17.27 -3.63 -10.11
N THR A 208 -16.56 -3.66 -8.99
CA THR A 208 -15.35 -4.50 -8.82
C THR A 208 -15.66 -5.85 -8.20
N LYS A 209 -16.87 -6.04 -7.65
CA LYS A 209 -17.25 -7.18 -6.80
C LYS A 209 -16.29 -7.34 -5.60
N GLY A 210 -15.87 -6.20 -5.05
CA GLY A 210 -15.00 -6.09 -3.90
C GLY A 210 -15.60 -5.15 -2.85
N TRP A 211 -14.79 -4.71 -1.90
CA TRP A 211 -15.22 -3.78 -0.85
C TRP A 211 -14.36 -2.53 -0.86
N ARG A 212 -14.99 -1.38 -0.67
CA ARG A 212 -14.32 -0.10 -0.48
C ARG A 212 -14.33 0.27 0.99
N LEU A 213 -13.14 0.52 1.52
CA LEU A 213 -12.95 1.20 2.79
C LEU A 213 -12.82 2.71 2.52
N THR A 214 -13.51 3.51 3.31
CA THR A 214 -13.34 4.96 3.42
C THR A 214 -12.82 5.27 4.82
N VAL A 215 -11.62 5.84 4.88
CA VAL A 215 -11.00 6.36 6.10
C VAL A 215 -10.93 7.87 5.97
N ARG A 216 -11.49 8.62 6.91
CA ARG A 216 -11.35 10.08 6.97
C ARG A 216 -10.76 10.47 8.31
N LEU A 217 -9.77 11.35 8.30
CA LEU A 217 -9.04 11.74 9.50
C LEU A 217 -8.65 13.22 9.47
N LYS A 218 -8.52 13.82 10.65
CA LYS A 218 -7.83 15.10 10.83
C LYS A 218 -6.37 14.84 11.24
N VAL A 219 -5.46 15.67 10.75
CA VAL A 219 -4.05 15.67 11.13
C VAL A 219 -3.85 16.74 12.19
N LYS A 220 -3.24 16.38 13.34
CA LYS A 220 -3.06 17.30 14.47
C LYS A 220 -1.89 18.26 14.23
N ASP A 221 -0.79 17.76 13.70
CA ASP A 221 0.43 18.50 13.35
C ASP A 221 0.87 18.08 11.94
N ASP A 222 0.72 18.99 10.98
CA ASP A 222 1.04 18.76 9.57
C ASP A 222 2.54 18.53 9.34
N LYS A 223 3.41 18.94 10.27
CA LYS A 223 4.86 18.73 10.19
C LYS A 223 5.29 17.33 10.60
N LYS A 224 4.36 16.48 11.02
CA LYS A 224 4.61 15.09 11.43
C LYS A 224 3.84 14.12 10.53
N PRO A 225 4.39 12.93 10.25
CA PRO A 225 3.65 11.93 9.49
C PRO A 225 2.46 11.39 10.30
N VAL A 226 1.51 10.78 9.60
CA VAL A 226 0.45 9.96 10.20
C VAL A 226 0.52 8.56 9.60
N GLU A 227 0.75 7.56 10.45
CA GLU A 227 0.67 6.15 10.05
C GLU A 227 -0.72 5.59 10.31
N MET A 228 -1.19 4.77 9.38
CA MET A 228 -2.49 4.11 9.44
C MET A 228 -2.33 2.66 9.00
N ARG A 229 -3.05 1.75 9.66
CA ARG A 229 -3.18 0.36 9.20
C ARG A 229 -4.64 -0.01 9.14
N ALA A 230 -5.06 -0.71 8.09
CA ALA A 230 -6.40 -1.25 7.98
C ALA A 230 -6.43 -2.60 7.27
N ALA A 231 -7.26 -3.52 7.75
CA ALA A 231 -7.56 -4.78 7.08
C ALA A 231 -9.08 -5.03 7.11
N LEU A 232 -9.61 -5.66 6.06
CA LEU A 232 -10.99 -6.11 6.02
C LEU A 232 -11.15 -7.42 6.79
N VAL A 233 -12.22 -7.52 7.56
CA VAL A 233 -12.54 -8.68 8.38
C VAL A 233 -14.02 -9.04 8.25
N ASN A 234 -14.36 -10.29 8.55
CA ASN A 234 -15.72 -10.73 8.80
C ASN A 234 -15.73 -11.57 10.08
N GLY A 235 -16.26 -11.00 11.17
CA GLY A 235 -16.03 -11.52 12.52
C GLY A 235 -14.53 -11.56 12.83
N ASP A 236 -14.04 -12.71 13.28
CA ASP A 236 -12.62 -12.93 13.61
C ASP A 236 -11.76 -13.31 12.40
N LYS A 237 -12.37 -13.50 11.22
CA LYS A 237 -11.65 -13.89 10.01
C LYS A 237 -11.13 -12.66 9.26
N THR A 238 -9.81 -12.55 9.16
CA THR A 238 -9.14 -11.62 8.23
C THR A 238 -9.45 -12.01 6.78
N LEU A 239 -9.94 -11.04 6.00
CA LEU A 239 -10.31 -11.22 4.59
C LEU A 239 -9.32 -10.56 3.63
N SER A 240 -8.50 -9.62 4.08
CA SER A 240 -7.54 -8.91 3.24
C SER A 240 -6.15 -8.85 3.84
N GLU A 241 -5.18 -8.48 3.01
CA GLU A 241 -3.93 -7.92 3.48
C GLU A 241 -4.17 -6.65 4.32
N THR A 242 -3.16 -6.29 5.11
CA THR A 242 -3.12 -5.04 5.84
C THR A 242 -2.65 -3.92 4.92
N TRP A 243 -3.53 -2.98 4.61
CA TRP A 243 -3.17 -1.68 4.05
C TRP A 243 -2.43 -0.89 5.12
N SER A 244 -1.13 -0.69 4.95
CA SER A 244 -0.25 0.06 5.83
C SER A 244 0.14 1.35 5.13
N TYR A 245 -0.47 2.47 5.49
CA TYR A 245 -0.25 3.75 4.81
C TYR A 245 0.42 4.76 5.71
N GLN A 246 1.32 5.55 5.13
CA GLN A 246 1.92 6.71 5.77
C GLN A 246 1.49 7.94 4.98
N LEU A 247 0.79 8.88 5.63
CA LEU A 247 0.67 10.24 5.14
C LEU A 247 1.97 10.98 5.53
N PRO A 248 2.82 11.37 4.57
CA PRO A 248 4.08 12.04 4.87
C PRO A 248 3.89 13.37 5.60
N ALA A 249 4.93 13.82 6.29
CA ALA A 249 4.96 15.16 6.87
C ALA A 249 4.94 16.24 5.78
N ASN A 250 4.19 17.32 6.04
CA ASN A 250 3.99 18.48 5.19
C ASN A 250 3.27 18.17 3.87
N GLU A 251 2.45 17.11 3.83
CA GLU A 251 1.72 16.65 2.64
C GLU A 251 0.34 17.29 2.48
#